data_AF-A0A1V5JZ83-F1
#
_entry.id   AF-A0A1V5JZ83-F1
#
_cell.length_a   1.000
_cell.length_b   1.000
_cell.length_c   1.000
_cell.angle_alpha   90.00
_cell.angle_beta   90.00
_cell.angle_gamma   90.00
#
_symmetry.space_group_name_H-M   'P 1'
#
loop_
_entity.id
_entity.type
_entity.pdbx_description
1 polymer ?
#
loop_
_entity_poly.entity_id
_entity_poly.type
_entity_poly.pdbx_seq_one_letter_code
_entity_poly.pdbx_strand_id
1 'polypeptide(L)'
;MDPLLLLESERRGIPLFRSEAPFQSAVEGLTVFLSRRLTGGHRIHGVMMDIYGVGVLILGDSGVGKSENALDLVMRGHRLVSDDVVEIYETSGGDLAASSPELTRYHMEIRGLGIINIKDLFGISSIAEEKKVQLIISLERWDSAKEYERLGWEMKKKTLLEVEFPWIEIPVAPGRNLSAIIEVAVRVFLLRQMGINPVRDIDRRIREWSEENDDQ
;
A
#
# COMPACT_ATOMS: atom_id res chain seq x y z
N MET A 1 -6.92 -36.03 -21.62
CA MET A 1 -6.96 -36.49 -20.22
C MET A 1 -7.05 -38.00 -20.27
N ASP A 2 -6.18 -38.69 -19.54
CA ASP A 2 -6.12 -40.16 -19.58
C ASP A 2 -7.46 -40.75 -19.11
N PRO A 3 -8.16 -41.57 -19.92
CA PRO A 3 -9.43 -42.19 -19.53
C PRO A 3 -9.33 -43.04 -18.26
N LEU A 4 -8.18 -43.66 -18.00
CA LEU A 4 -7.95 -44.47 -16.81
C LEU A 4 -7.92 -43.60 -15.54
N LEU A 5 -7.31 -42.41 -15.64
CA LEU A 5 -7.22 -41.46 -14.53
C LEU A 5 -8.60 -40.92 -14.13
N LEU A 6 -9.47 -40.64 -15.11
CA LEU A 6 -10.83 -40.19 -14.86
C LEU A 6 -11.64 -41.27 -14.14
N LEU A 7 -11.63 -42.50 -14.67
CA LEU A 7 -12.36 -43.64 -14.10
C LEU A 7 -11.95 -43.93 -12.65
N GLU A 8 -10.64 -43.95 -12.37
CA GLU A 8 -10.14 -44.21 -11.01
C GLU A 8 -10.43 -43.05 -10.04
N SER A 9 -10.41 -41.80 -10.52
CA SER A 9 -10.73 -40.64 -9.70
C SER A 9 -12.20 -40.65 -9.27
N GLU A 10 -13.12 -40.94 -10.19
CA GLU A 10 -14.56 -41.09 -9.90
C GLU A 10 -14.81 -42.22 -8.90
N ARG A 11 -14.20 -43.39 -9.13
CA ARG A 11 -14.37 -44.57 -8.26
C ARG A 11 -13.91 -44.32 -6.82
N ARG A 12 -12.89 -43.47 -6.62
CA ARG A 12 -12.32 -43.14 -5.31
C ARG A 12 -12.85 -41.85 -4.70
N GLY A 13 -13.72 -41.13 -5.41
CA GLY A 13 -14.24 -39.83 -4.96
C GLY A 13 -13.17 -38.74 -4.83
N ILE A 14 -12.10 -38.80 -5.65
CA ILE A 14 -11.04 -37.80 -5.64
C ILE A 14 -11.37 -36.72 -6.70
N PRO A 15 -11.52 -35.45 -6.32
CA PRO A 15 -11.75 -34.37 -7.27
C PRO A 15 -10.59 -34.25 -8.28
N LEU A 16 -10.91 -34.32 -9.58
CA LEU A 16 -9.96 -34.15 -10.66
C LEU A 16 -10.20 -32.82 -11.36
N PHE A 17 -9.19 -31.95 -11.38
CA PHE A 17 -9.24 -30.65 -12.06
C PHE A 17 -8.28 -30.64 -13.25
N ARG A 18 -8.67 -29.94 -14.32
CA ARG A 18 -7.83 -29.71 -15.51
C ARG A 18 -7.65 -28.20 -15.70
N SER A 19 -6.43 -27.79 -16.06
CA SER A 19 -6.15 -26.44 -16.52
C SER A 19 -5.61 -26.48 -17.95
N GLU A 20 -5.96 -25.46 -18.74
CA GLU A 20 -5.34 -25.20 -20.05
C GLU A 20 -4.10 -24.31 -19.93
N ALA A 21 -3.84 -23.74 -18.73
CA ALA A 21 -2.66 -22.93 -18.48
C ALA A 21 -1.38 -23.78 -18.51
N PRO A 22 -0.22 -23.19 -18.91
CA PRO A 22 1.07 -23.83 -18.77
C PRO A 22 1.32 -24.31 -17.33
N PHE A 23 2.03 -25.43 -17.18
CA PHE A 23 2.27 -26.06 -15.87
C PHE A 23 2.72 -25.06 -14.80
N GLN A 24 3.70 -24.23 -15.13
CA GLN A 24 4.26 -23.25 -14.21
C GLN A 24 3.21 -22.21 -13.75
N SER A 25 2.43 -21.65 -14.66
CA SER A 25 1.36 -20.70 -14.33
C SER A 25 0.23 -21.35 -13.52
N ALA A 26 -0.11 -22.61 -13.81
CA ALA A 26 -1.12 -23.35 -13.05
C ALA A 26 -0.66 -23.62 -11.61
N VAL A 27 0.59 -24.04 -11.42
CA VAL A 27 1.18 -24.27 -10.10
C VAL A 27 1.30 -22.96 -9.32
N GLU A 28 1.79 -21.90 -9.93
CA GLU A 28 1.89 -20.58 -9.28
C GLU A 28 0.51 -20.05 -8.86
N GLY A 29 -0.48 -20.09 -9.75
CA GLY A 29 -1.83 -19.63 -9.46
C GLY A 29 -2.50 -20.45 -8.35
N LEU A 30 -2.34 -21.77 -8.37
CA LEU A 30 -2.84 -22.66 -7.32
C LEU A 30 -2.13 -22.41 -5.99
N THR A 31 -0.81 -22.19 -6.01
CA THR A 31 -0.02 -21.91 -4.81
C THR A 31 -0.47 -20.60 -4.18
N VAL A 32 -0.61 -19.52 -4.96
CA VAL A 32 -1.13 -18.24 -4.47
C VAL A 32 -2.55 -18.39 -3.92
N PHE A 33 -3.43 -19.11 -4.63
CA PHE A 33 -4.80 -19.34 -4.19
C PHE A 33 -4.86 -20.10 -2.85
N LEU A 34 -4.14 -21.21 -2.75
CA LEU A 34 -4.10 -22.03 -1.54
C LEU A 34 -3.42 -21.29 -0.40
N SER A 35 -2.31 -20.60 -0.65
CA SER A 35 -1.65 -19.76 0.37
C SER A 35 -2.63 -18.72 0.91
N ARG A 36 -3.28 -17.93 0.05
CA ARG A 36 -4.30 -16.94 0.48
C ARG A 36 -5.40 -17.59 1.32
N ARG A 37 -5.91 -18.76 0.90
CA ARG A 37 -7.05 -19.42 1.55
C ARG A 37 -6.70 -20.15 2.84
N LEU A 38 -5.52 -20.75 2.91
CA LEU A 38 -5.06 -21.60 4.01
C LEU A 38 -4.36 -20.80 5.11
N THR A 39 -3.58 -19.77 4.75
CA THR A 39 -2.93 -18.90 5.75
C THR A 39 -3.84 -17.77 6.21
N GLY A 40 -4.93 -17.49 5.48
CA GLY A 40 -5.87 -16.41 5.76
C GLY A 40 -5.30 -15.00 5.51
N GLY A 41 -4.09 -14.91 4.97
CA GLY A 41 -3.33 -13.66 4.88
C GLY A 41 -2.97 -13.10 6.26
N HIS A 42 -1.95 -12.27 6.32
CA HIS A 42 -1.67 -11.48 7.51
C HIS A 42 -2.57 -10.27 7.53
N ARG A 43 -3.31 -10.08 8.62
CA ARG A 43 -4.17 -8.90 8.80
C ARG A 43 -3.40 -7.84 9.55
N ILE A 44 -3.40 -6.63 9.01
CA ILE A 44 -2.85 -5.46 9.67
C ILE A 44 -3.91 -4.37 9.75
N HIS A 45 -3.82 -3.55 10.79
CA HIS A 45 -4.65 -2.36 10.89
C HIS A 45 -4.02 -1.20 10.11
N GLY A 46 -4.79 -0.58 9.22
CA GLY A 46 -4.30 0.47 8.34
C GLY A 46 -5.22 0.73 7.17
N VAL A 47 -4.78 1.57 6.25
CA VAL A 47 -5.48 1.84 5.00
C VAL A 47 -4.55 1.54 3.83
N MET A 48 -5.03 0.77 2.87
CA MET A 48 -4.31 0.50 1.63
C MET A 48 -4.93 1.31 0.49
N MET A 49 -4.09 2.04 -0.24
CA MET A 49 -4.52 2.90 -1.35
C MET A 49 -3.65 2.72 -2.59
N ASP A 50 -4.22 3.03 -3.75
CA ASP A 50 -3.51 3.24 -5.00
C ASP A 50 -3.44 4.75 -5.27
N ILE A 51 -2.25 5.33 -5.09
CA ILE A 51 -1.99 6.77 -5.24
C ILE A 51 -0.99 6.96 -6.38
N TYR A 52 -1.42 7.61 -7.47
CA TYR A 52 -0.62 7.75 -8.69
C TYR A 52 -0.06 6.42 -9.25
N GLY A 53 -0.77 5.30 -9.06
CA GLY A 53 -0.30 3.98 -9.47
C GLY A 53 0.58 3.27 -8.45
N VAL A 54 0.96 3.93 -7.34
CA VAL A 54 1.77 3.36 -6.26
C VAL A 54 0.86 2.77 -5.20
N GLY A 55 1.10 1.53 -4.79
CA GLY A 55 0.44 0.96 -3.62
C GLY A 55 1.02 1.48 -2.31
N VAL A 56 0.20 2.25 -1.59
CA VAL A 56 0.58 2.94 -0.36
C VAL A 56 -0.18 2.34 0.82
N LEU A 57 0.57 1.80 1.77
CA LEU A 57 0.04 1.34 3.04
C LEU A 57 0.19 2.44 4.10
N ILE A 58 -0.94 3.01 4.51
CA ILE A 58 -1.02 4.07 5.52
C ILE A 58 -1.29 3.44 6.88
N LEU A 59 -0.33 3.58 7.78
CA LEU A 59 -0.37 3.11 9.16
C LEU A 59 -0.50 4.29 10.12
N GLY A 60 -0.87 4.01 11.37
CA GLY A 60 -0.98 5.00 12.43
C GLY A 60 -2.02 4.61 13.46
N ASP A 61 -2.03 5.30 14.60
CA ASP A 61 -2.95 4.98 15.69
C ASP A 61 -4.42 5.16 15.32
N SER A 62 -5.32 4.55 16.09
CA SER A 62 -6.76 4.76 15.92
C SER A 62 -7.12 6.24 16.15
N GLY A 63 -7.94 6.79 15.26
CA GLY A 63 -8.37 8.20 15.33
C GLY A 63 -7.30 9.23 14.99
N VAL A 64 -6.16 8.84 14.40
CA VAL A 64 -5.16 9.79 13.84
C VAL A 64 -5.63 10.44 12.54
N GLY A 65 -6.74 9.97 11.96
CA GLY A 65 -7.34 10.50 10.74
C GLY A 65 -7.07 9.69 9.47
N LYS A 66 -6.71 8.39 9.57
CA LYS A 66 -6.34 7.58 8.38
C LYS A 66 -7.48 7.53 7.36
N SER A 67 -8.68 7.16 7.80
CA SER A 67 -9.86 6.97 6.95
C SER A 67 -10.36 8.30 6.37
N GLU A 68 -10.32 9.39 7.15
CA GLU A 68 -10.68 10.73 6.67
C GLU A 68 -9.73 11.25 5.58
N ASN A 69 -8.43 11.01 5.72
CA ASN A 69 -7.46 11.36 4.68
C ASN A 69 -7.58 10.45 3.46
N ALA A 70 -7.89 9.16 3.67
CA ALA A 70 -8.14 8.23 2.59
C ALA A 70 -9.38 8.64 1.76
N LEU A 71 -10.44 9.11 2.42
CA LEU A 71 -11.63 9.63 1.75
C LEU A 71 -11.29 10.87 0.91
N ASP A 72 -10.55 11.84 1.45
CA ASP A 72 -10.13 13.03 0.70
C ASP A 72 -9.22 12.66 -0.49
N LEU A 73 -8.34 11.68 -0.33
CA LEU A 73 -7.54 11.14 -1.45
C LEU A 73 -8.41 10.47 -2.52
N VAL A 74 -9.45 9.72 -2.14
CA VAL A 74 -10.43 9.18 -3.09
C VAL A 74 -11.15 10.30 -3.85
N MET A 75 -11.57 11.36 -3.16
CA MET A 75 -12.19 12.53 -3.79
C MET A 75 -11.25 13.25 -4.78
N ARG A 76 -9.94 13.11 -4.62
CA ARG A 76 -8.91 13.61 -5.55
C ARG A 76 -8.58 12.63 -6.69
N GLY A 77 -9.29 11.52 -6.79
CA GLY A 77 -9.18 10.55 -7.89
C GLY A 77 -8.26 9.36 -7.60
N HIS A 78 -7.78 9.19 -6.37
CA HIS A 78 -7.04 7.99 -5.96
C HIS A 78 -8.01 6.84 -5.64
N ARG A 79 -7.48 5.62 -5.50
CA ARG A 79 -8.31 4.42 -5.33
C ARG A 79 -8.13 3.82 -3.95
N LEU A 80 -9.23 3.49 -3.29
CA LEU A 80 -9.21 2.71 -2.06
C LEU A 80 -9.05 1.22 -2.39
N VAL A 81 -8.13 0.55 -1.69
CA VAL A 81 -7.99 -0.92 -1.74
C VAL A 81 -8.65 -1.54 -0.51
N SER A 82 -8.31 -1.03 0.67
CA SER A 82 -8.92 -1.45 1.94
C SER A 82 -8.82 -0.35 2.99
N ASP A 83 -9.79 -0.29 3.89
CA ASP A 83 -9.82 0.57 5.07
C ASP A 83 -9.96 -0.29 6.34
N ASP A 84 -9.42 0.21 7.46
CA ASP A 84 -9.33 -0.44 8.78
C ASP A 84 -8.51 -1.74 8.81
N VAL A 85 -8.96 -2.80 8.13
CA VAL A 85 -8.30 -4.11 8.09
C VAL A 85 -7.78 -4.38 6.68
N VAL A 86 -6.46 -4.56 6.56
CA VAL A 86 -5.80 -4.91 5.29
C VAL A 86 -5.32 -6.34 5.36
N GLU A 87 -5.73 -7.17 4.39
CA GLU A 87 -5.21 -8.53 4.22
C GLU A 87 -3.98 -8.48 3.32
N ILE A 88 -2.86 -8.99 3.81
CA ILE A 88 -1.58 -9.06 3.09
C ILE A 88 -1.20 -10.50 2.85
N TYR A 89 -0.68 -10.77 1.66
CA TYR A 89 -0.10 -12.06 1.30
C TYR A 89 1.09 -11.87 0.35
N GLU A 90 1.94 -12.87 0.32
CA GLU A 90 3.05 -12.95 -0.61
C GLU A 90 2.55 -13.30 -2.01
N THR A 91 3.14 -12.67 -3.01
CA THR A 91 2.94 -12.97 -4.42
C THR A 91 4.03 -13.94 -4.90
N SER A 92 3.82 -14.62 -6.03
CA SER A 92 4.81 -15.58 -6.56
C SER A 92 6.21 -14.99 -6.82
N GLY A 93 6.35 -13.66 -6.88
CA GLY A 93 7.62 -12.97 -7.08
C GLY A 93 8.33 -12.53 -5.79
N GLY A 94 7.83 -12.89 -4.61
CA GLY A 94 8.37 -12.46 -3.32
C GLY A 94 7.96 -11.03 -2.90
N ASP A 95 7.15 -10.34 -3.72
CA ASP A 95 6.53 -9.07 -3.30
C ASP A 95 5.32 -9.35 -2.41
N LEU A 96 4.93 -8.35 -1.60
CA LEU A 96 3.65 -8.39 -0.89
C LEU A 96 2.55 -7.66 -1.66
N ALA A 97 1.37 -8.26 -1.69
CA ALA A 97 0.14 -7.63 -2.18
C ALA A 97 -0.89 -7.57 -1.07
N ALA A 98 -1.74 -6.56 -1.17
CA ALA A 98 -2.74 -6.20 -0.18
C ALA A 98 -4.13 -6.12 -0.82
N SER A 99 -5.14 -6.57 -0.08
CA SER A 99 -6.55 -6.49 -0.43
C SER A 99 -7.42 -6.23 0.80
N SER A 100 -8.71 -6.02 0.58
CA SER A 100 -9.70 -5.96 1.66
C SER A 100 -10.27 -7.34 1.98
N PRO A 101 -10.56 -7.65 3.27
CA PRO A 101 -11.48 -8.71 3.63
C PRO A 101 -12.78 -8.58 2.85
N GLU A 102 -13.40 -9.72 2.53
CA GLU A 102 -14.67 -9.75 1.79
C GLU A 102 -15.78 -8.96 2.49
N LEU A 103 -15.87 -9.08 3.82
CA LEU A 103 -16.92 -8.47 4.63
C LEU A 103 -16.86 -6.93 4.62
N THR A 104 -15.67 -6.34 4.67
CA THR A 104 -15.45 -4.89 4.74
C THR A 104 -15.12 -4.28 3.38
N ARG A 105 -15.19 -5.07 2.31
CA ARG A 105 -14.79 -4.65 0.97
C ARG A 105 -15.53 -3.39 0.53
N TYR A 106 -14.77 -2.38 0.13
CA TYR A 106 -15.24 -1.06 -0.31
C TYR A 106 -15.96 -0.22 0.76
N HIS A 107 -16.07 -0.72 1.98
CA HIS A 107 -16.67 0.02 3.09
C HIS A 107 -15.60 0.82 3.84
N MET A 108 -16.01 1.95 4.38
CA MET A 108 -15.18 2.83 5.20
C MET A 108 -16.05 3.39 6.33
N GLU A 109 -15.52 3.42 7.55
CA GLU A 109 -16.18 4.08 8.68
C GLU A 109 -15.67 5.51 8.82
N ILE A 110 -16.58 6.49 8.73
CA ILE A 110 -16.25 7.89 8.98
C ILE A 110 -17.01 8.37 10.22
N ARG A 111 -16.26 8.89 11.20
CA ARG A 111 -16.85 9.42 12.42
C ARG A 111 -17.81 10.56 12.10
N GLY A 112 -19.01 10.50 12.66
CA GLY A 112 -20.08 11.47 12.42
C GLY A 112 -20.95 11.19 11.19
N LEU A 113 -20.51 10.32 10.26
CA LEU A 113 -21.32 9.86 9.13
C LEU A 113 -21.74 8.38 9.24
N GLY A 114 -20.93 7.55 9.89
CA GLY A 114 -21.12 6.10 9.95
C GLY A 114 -20.39 5.37 8.81
N ILE A 115 -20.85 4.16 8.49
CA ILE A 115 -20.27 3.32 7.45
C ILE A 115 -20.78 3.78 6.08
N ILE A 116 -19.87 4.02 5.15
CA ILE A 116 -20.16 4.37 3.76
C ILE A 116 -19.57 3.34 2.80
N ASN A 117 -20.15 3.23 1.60
CA ASN A 117 -19.61 2.40 0.53
C ASN A 117 -18.95 3.30 -0.54
N ILE A 118 -17.63 3.19 -0.69
CA ILE A 118 -16.84 4.04 -1.59
C ILE A 118 -17.16 3.75 -3.06
N LYS A 119 -17.37 2.48 -3.42
CA LYS A 119 -17.71 2.09 -4.79
C LYS A 119 -19.05 2.68 -5.23
N ASP A 120 -20.04 2.69 -4.35
CA ASP A 120 -21.38 3.20 -4.67
C ASP A 120 -21.40 4.73 -4.76
N LEU A 121 -20.60 5.42 -3.94
CA LEU A 121 -20.52 6.88 -3.92
C LEU A 121 -19.67 7.46 -5.06
N PHE A 122 -18.53 6.85 -5.37
CA PHE A 122 -17.53 7.41 -6.28
C PHE A 122 -17.25 6.55 -7.52
N GLY A 123 -17.96 5.43 -7.67
CA GLY A 123 -17.89 4.55 -8.83
C GLY A 123 -16.71 3.57 -8.81
N ILE A 124 -16.68 2.66 -9.80
CA ILE A 124 -15.68 1.58 -9.86
C ILE A 124 -14.23 2.07 -10.04
N SER A 125 -14.03 3.27 -10.57
CA SER A 125 -12.71 3.88 -10.72
C SER A 125 -12.08 4.28 -9.38
N SER A 126 -12.88 4.46 -8.32
CA SER A 126 -12.42 4.88 -6.99
C SER A 126 -11.95 3.73 -6.09
N ILE A 127 -12.07 2.49 -6.56
CA ILE A 127 -11.69 1.30 -5.80
C ILE A 127 -10.70 0.45 -6.59
N ALA A 128 -9.90 -0.35 -5.91
CA ALA A 128 -9.08 -1.40 -6.48
C ALA A 128 -9.23 -2.66 -5.61
N GLU A 129 -9.34 -3.84 -6.21
CA GLU A 129 -9.52 -5.07 -5.41
C GLU A 129 -8.26 -5.48 -4.68
N GLU A 130 -7.11 -5.22 -5.31
CA GLU A 130 -5.79 -5.64 -4.88
C GLU A 130 -4.74 -4.65 -5.37
N LYS A 131 -3.68 -4.46 -4.58
CA LYS A 131 -2.51 -3.65 -4.97
C LYS A 131 -1.25 -4.18 -4.29
N LYS A 132 -0.13 -4.21 -5.01
CA LYS A 132 1.20 -4.47 -4.42
C LYS A 132 1.55 -3.37 -3.41
N VAL A 133 2.11 -3.75 -2.26
CA VAL A 133 2.65 -2.77 -1.30
C VAL A 133 3.98 -2.26 -1.85
N GLN A 134 4.16 -0.94 -1.94
CA GLN A 134 5.40 -0.33 -2.48
C GLN A 134 5.95 0.76 -1.58
N LEU A 135 5.08 1.43 -0.81
CA LEU A 135 5.45 2.50 0.11
C LEU A 135 4.64 2.36 1.39
N ILE A 136 5.29 2.49 2.54
CA ILE A 136 4.63 2.60 3.84
C ILE A 136 4.68 4.05 4.29
N ILE A 137 3.51 4.60 4.66
CA ILE A 137 3.41 5.91 5.30
C ILE A 137 2.87 5.69 6.71
N SER A 138 3.54 6.22 7.72
CA SER A 138 3.05 6.19 9.10
C SER A 138 2.64 7.58 9.54
N LEU A 139 1.37 7.72 9.93
CA LEU A 139 0.82 8.91 10.54
C LEU A 139 1.02 8.81 12.05
N GLU A 140 1.79 9.74 12.61
CA GLU A 140 2.06 9.82 14.04
C GLU A 140 1.52 11.14 14.58
N ARG A 141 1.02 11.18 15.81
CA ARG A 141 0.67 12.47 16.43
C ARG A 141 1.94 13.30 16.62
N TRP A 142 1.87 14.60 16.34
CA TRP A 142 3.00 15.49 16.56
C TRP A 142 3.49 15.41 18.01
N ASP A 143 4.77 15.13 18.17
CA ASP A 143 5.46 15.15 19.46
C ASP A 143 6.57 16.21 19.44
N SER A 144 6.46 17.19 20.34
CA SER A 144 7.47 18.24 20.49
C SER A 144 8.83 17.74 20.98
N ALA A 145 8.88 16.55 21.60
CA ALA A 145 10.11 15.93 22.08
C ALA A 145 10.86 15.15 20.99
N LYS A 146 10.21 14.85 19.87
CA LYS A 146 10.81 14.13 18.73
C LYS A 146 11.38 15.14 17.72
N GLU A 147 12.65 14.98 17.36
CA GLU A 147 13.19 15.68 16.20
C GLU A 147 12.77 14.98 14.91
N TYR A 148 11.85 15.64 14.19
CA TYR A 148 11.49 15.21 12.84
C TYR A 148 12.59 15.62 11.85
N GLU A 149 12.99 14.66 11.02
CA GLU A 149 14.03 14.86 10.02
C GLU A 149 13.56 15.87 8.95
N ARG A 150 14.28 16.98 8.81
CA ARG A 150 13.86 18.14 7.99
C ARG A 150 14.23 18.01 6.51
N LEU A 151 15.35 17.34 6.24
CA LEU A 151 15.93 17.26 4.91
C LEU A 151 15.60 15.94 4.22
N GLY A 152 15.44 14.84 4.98
CA GLY A 152 15.08 13.53 4.46
C GLY A 152 16.13 12.99 3.48
N TRP A 153 17.40 12.99 3.87
CA TRP A 153 18.52 12.66 2.97
C TRP A 153 18.42 11.26 2.37
N GLU A 154 18.01 10.30 3.20
CA GLU A 154 17.84 8.91 2.84
C GLU A 154 16.40 8.47 3.03
N MET A 155 16.00 7.44 2.29
CA MET A 155 14.67 6.85 2.46
C MET A 155 14.78 5.78 3.53
N LYS A 156 14.10 5.98 4.65
CA LYS A 156 14.03 4.97 5.69
C LYS A 156 13.33 3.72 5.15
N LYS A 157 13.59 2.59 5.79
CA LYS A 157 12.95 1.32 5.48
C LYS A 157 12.18 0.82 6.69
N LYS A 158 11.11 0.06 6.42
CA LYS A 158 10.35 -0.66 7.43
C LYS A 158 10.06 -2.06 6.92
N THR A 159 10.32 -3.05 7.76
CA THR A 159 10.06 -4.46 7.45
C THR A 159 8.61 -4.81 7.75
N LEU A 160 7.97 -5.49 6.81
CA LEU A 160 6.63 -6.06 6.92
C LEU A 160 6.70 -7.48 6.36
N LEU A 161 6.35 -8.49 7.18
CA LEU A 161 6.39 -9.91 6.80
C LEU A 161 7.70 -10.30 6.08
N GLU A 162 8.84 -9.88 6.65
CA GLU A 162 10.20 -10.15 6.13
C GLU A 162 10.61 -9.37 4.88
N VAL A 163 9.73 -8.56 4.29
CA VAL A 163 10.03 -7.69 3.15
C VAL A 163 10.27 -6.25 3.61
N GLU A 164 11.35 -5.62 3.15
CA GLU A 164 11.65 -4.22 3.44
C GLU A 164 10.97 -3.27 2.44
N PHE A 165 10.25 -2.28 2.97
CA PHE A 165 9.62 -1.24 2.16
C PHE A 165 10.20 0.14 2.48
N PRO A 166 10.31 1.03 1.48
CA PRO A 166 10.42 2.47 1.68
C PRO A 166 9.38 2.95 2.68
N TRP A 167 9.82 3.78 3.64
CA TRP A 167 8.99 4.22 4.75
C TRP A 167 9.14 5.73 5.00
N ILE A 168 8.00 6.39 5.16
CA ILE A 168 7.90 7.83 5.46
C ILE A 168 7.02 8.00 6.70
N GLU A 169 7.54 8.72 7.71
CA GLU A 169 6.78 9.13 8.89
C GLU A 169 6.29 10.57 8.70
N ILE A 170 4.97 10.79 8.85
CA ILE A 170 4.33 12.10 8.68
C ILE A 170 3.65 12.48 10.00
N PRO A 171 4.07 13.58 10.65
CA PRO A 171 3.44 13.98 11.89
C PRO A 171 2.14 14.77 11.65
N VAL A 172 1.13 14.39 12.41
CA VAL A 172 -0.22 14.92 12.39
C VAL A 172 -0.34 16.06 13.41
N ALA A 173 -0.64 17.24 12.89
CA ALA A 173 -0.91 18.44 13.68
C ALA A 173 -2.14 19.18 13.12
N PRO A 174 -2.89 19.89 13.97
CA PRO A 174 -4.02 20.71 13.52
C PRO A 174 -3.63 21.68 12.40
N GLY A 175 -4.52 21.86 11.42
CA GLY A 175 -4.31 22.77 10.29
C GLY A 175 -3.43 22.22 9.15
N ARG A 176 -2.86 21.01 9.28
CA ARG A 176 -2.15 20.35 8.18
C ARG A 176 -3.12 19.61 7.26
N ASN A 177 -3.00 19.83 5.95
CA ASN A 177 -3.67 19.01 4.94
C ASN A 177 -2.86 17.73 4.70
N LEU A 178 -3.15 16.67 5.48
CA LEU A 178 -2.36 15.44 5.45
C LEU A 178 -2.50 14.69 4.12
N SER A 179 -3.69 14.66 3.51
CA SER A 179 -3.88 14.10 2.16
C SER A 179 -2.93 14.74 1.14
N ALA A 180 -2.80 16.06 1.13
CA ALA A 180 -1.86 16.75 0.24
C ALA A 180 -0.41 16.37 0.53
N ILE A 181 -0.04 16.27 1.81
CA ILE A 181 1.32 15.86 2.21
C ILE A 181 1.59 14.41 1.79
N ILE A 182 0.61 13.51 1.91
CA ILE A 182 0.68 12.12 1.45
C ILE A 182 0.91 12.08 -0.07
N GLU A 183 0.15 12.84 -0.86
CA GLU A 183 0.37 12.91 -2.31
C GLU A 183 1.77 13.39 -2.68
N VAL A 184 2.26 14.44 -2.00
CA VAL A 184 3.61 14.95 -2.21
C VAL A 184 4.66 13.90 -1.81
N ALA A 185 4.45 13.18 -0.71
CA ALA A 185 5.34 12.10 -0.28
C ALA A 185 5.43 10.98 -1.33
N VAL A 186 4.30 10.61 -1.95
CA VAL A 186 4.27 9.62 -3.05
C VAL A 186 4.99 10.15 -4.29
N ARG A 187 4.84 11.44 -4.62
CA ARG A 187 5.59 12.06 -5.73
C ARG A 187 7.10 12.09 -5.46
N VAL A 188 7.52 12.39 -4.23
CA VAL A 188 8.93 12.34 -3.84
C VAL A 188 9.47 10.90 -3.93
N PHE A 189 8.68 9.91 -3.51
CA PHE A 189 9.02 8.50 -3.68
C PHE A 189 9.23 8.16 -5.17
N LEU A 190 8.31 8.55 -6.04
CA LEU A 190 8.42 8.36 -7.49
C LEU A 190 9.67 9.04 -8.08
N LEU A 191 9.97 10.28 -7.70
CA LEU A 191 11.19 10.98 -8.13
C LEU A 191 12.46 10.22 -7.74
N ARG A 192 12.51 9.68 -6.51
CA ARG A 192 13.65 8.88 -6.05
C ARG A 192 13.79 7.58 -6.83
N GLN A 193 12.69 6.92 -7.18
CA GLN A 193 12.71 5.74 -8.06
C GLN A 193 13.25 6.06 -9.45
N MET A 194 13.11 7.31 -9.92
CA MET A 194 13.71 7.81 -11.16
C MET A 194 15.16 8.27 -11.00
N GLY A 195 15.76 8.11 -9.82
CA GLY A 195 17.13 8.54 -9.52
C GLY A 195 17.28 10.03 -9.17
N ILE A 196 16.18 10.78 -9.05
CA ILE A 196 16.18 12.21 -8.74
C ILE A 196 16.06 12.39 -7.21
N ASN A 197 17.02 13.07 -6.58
CA ASN A 197 16.98 13.39 -5.15
C ASN A 197 16.93 14.92 -4.94
N PRO A 198 15.74 15.50 -4.67
CA PRO A 198 15.58 16.95 -4.49
C PRO A 198 16.47 17.55 -3.39
N VAL A 199 16.84 16.75 -2.38
CA VAL A 199 17.69 17.17 -1.26
C VAL A 199 19.13 17.38 -1.72
N ARG A 200 19.63 16.48 -2.59
CA ARG A 200 20.97 16.63 -3.17
C ARG A 200 21.05 17.84 -4.10
N ASP A 201 19.96 18.14 -4.80
CA ASP A 201 19.90 19.31 -5.69
C ASP A 201 19.99 20.62 -4.91
N ILE A 202 19.30 20.74 -3.77
CA ILE A 202 19.37 21.95 -2.95
C ILE A 202 20.68 22.05 -2.17
N ASP A 203 21.22 20.93 -1.66
CA ASP A 203 22.53 20.90 -0.99
C ASP A 203 23.65 21.39 -1.92
N ARG A 204 23.66 20.89 -3.17
CA ARG A 204 24.59 21.35 -4.20
C ARG A 204 24.50 22.87 -4.41
N ARG A 205 23.29 23.41 -4.56
CA ARG A 205 23.08 24.86 -4.76
C ARG A 205 23.49 25.69 -3.55
N ILE A 206 23.27 25.19 -2.34
CA ILE A 206 23.68 25.87 -1.11
C ILE A 206 25.21 25.93 -1.04
N ARG A 207 25.92 24.85 -1.39
CA ARG A 207 27.38 24.82 -1.43
C ARG A 207 27.95 25.76 -2.50
N GLU A 208 27.41 25.70 -3.72
CA GLU A 208 27.79 26.61 -4.81
C GLU A 208 27.61 28.07 -4.40
N TRP A 209 26.48 28.41 -3.74
CA TRP A 209 26.25 29.76 -3.24
C TRP A 209 27.21 30.16 -2.11
N SER A 210 27.53 29.26 -1.17
CA SER A 210 28.50 29.55 -0.11
C SER A 210 29.91 29.80 -0.66
N GLU A 211 30.36 29.01 -1.64
CA GLU A 211 31.66 29.18 -2.29
C GLU A 211 31.77 30.53 -3.04
N GLU A 212 30.70 30.96 -3.73
CA GLU A 212 30.66 32.25 -4.42
C GLU A 212 30.68 33.48 -3.49
N ASN A 213 30.25 33.34 -2.23
CA ASN A 213 30.16 34.44 -1.26
C ASN A 213 31.31 34.46 -0.24
N ASP A 214 32.08 33.39 -0.08
CA ASP A 214 33.30 33.37 0.74
C ASP A 214 34.54 33.91 -0.02
N ASP A 215 34.47 34.02 -1.36
CA ASP A 215 35.52 34.59 -2.22
C ASP A 215 35.35 36.11 -2.51
N GLN A 216 34.45 36.81 -1.80
CA GLN A 216 34.26 38.29 -1.81
C GLN A 216 34.66 38.95 -0.50
#